data_AF-A0A3A0C5E9-F1
#
_entry.id   AF-A0A3A0C5E9-F1
#
_cell.length_a   1.000
_cell.length_b   1.000
_cell.length_c   1.000
_cell.angle_alpha   90.00
_cell.angle_beta   90.00
_cell.angle_gamma   90.00
#
_symmetry.space_group_name_H-M   'P 1'
#
loop_
_entity.id
_entity.type
_entity.pdbx_description
1 polymer ?
#
loop_
_entity_poly.entity_id
_entity_poly.type
_entity_poly.pdbx_seq_one_letter_code
_entity_poly.pdbx_strand_id
1 'polypeptide(L)'
;MRPFEADPQRGQEGRDVMRIAQVSPFWEEVTVESEGAEGQTVAQLARSLVRVGHDVTVFASADSCVTGTLVGVAPRALRHYAAPKRHLAEGLTLLALEKALSSPVPFDVIHVHAGFTAFPLMRRSTVPVVATVYGALDMPEVAALYREFKELPLVATSSEQLRLCPDLNWQALIPLDSSQDGGTTHPEPSIETAVAYTAVYEKVFAVAASFRRPSVPRHVPSRFAETHA
;
A
#
# COMPACT_ATOMS: atom_id res chain seq x y z
N MET A 1 17.74 -6.40 -24.33
CA MET A 1 17.38 -5.95 -22.97
C MET A 1 18.69 -5.56 -22.29
N ARG A 2 18.96 -4.28 -22.06
CA ARG A 2 20.18 -3.86 -21.34
C ARG A 2 19.88 -3.75 -19.85
N PRO A 3 20.79 -4.14 -18.95
CA PRO A 3 20.62 -3.94 -17.52
C PRO A 3 20.72 -2.45 -17.19
N PHE A 4 19.92 -2.01 -16.22
CA PHE A 4 19.94 -0.65 -15.67
C PHE A 4 21.14 -0.52 -14.73
N GLU A 5 22.17 0.23 -15.15
CA GLU A 5 23.28 0.63 -14.27
C GLU A 5 22.86 1.88 -13.50
N ALA A 6 22.96 1.83 -12.17
CA ALA A 6 22.67 2.95 -11.29
C ALA A 6 23.81 3.99 -11.38
N ASP A 7 23.44 5.24 -11.72
CA ASP A 7 24.33 6.39 -11.79
C ASP A 7 24.78 6.85 -10.37
N PRO A 8 26.09 6.94 -10.08
CA PRO A 8 26.61 7.32 -8.76
C PRO A 8 26.53 8.81 -8.42
N GLN A 9 25.95 9.68 -9.26
CA GLN A 9 25.96 11.14 -9.04
C GLN A 9 24.58 11.75 -8.65
N ARG A 10 23.81 11.12 -7.77
CA ARG A 10 22.66 11.80 -7.11
C ARG A 10 23.14 12.63 -5.92
N GLY A 11 23.66 13.82 -6.19
CA GLY A 11 23.94 14.86 -5.20
C GLY A 11 22.78 15.86 -5.05
N GLN A 12 22.20 15.89 -3.85
CA GLN A 12 21.61 17.05 -3.15
C GLN A 12 20.46 17.84 -3.80
N GLU A 13 19.25 17.31 -3.66
CA GLU A 13 18.00 17.97 -3.21
C GLU A 13 16.89 16.88 -3.21
N GLY A 14 17.09 15.81 -2.43
CA GLY A 14 16.33 14.57 -2.62
C GLY A 14 15.30 14.36 -1.52
N ARG A 15 14.00 14.44 -1.85
CA ARG A 15 13.08 13.47 -1.25
C ARG A 15 13.58 12.10 -1.70
N ASP A 16 13.97 11.25 -0.75
CA ASP A 16 14.49 9.94 -1.08
C ASP A 16 13.47 9.21 -1.95
N VAL A 17 13.91 8.77 -3.13
CA VAL A 17 13.08 7.97 -4.04
C VAL A 17 12.75 6.67 -3.32
N MET A 18 11.53 6.57 -2.83
CA MET A 18 11.02 5.37 -2.18
C MET A 18 10.55 4.30 -3.17
N ARG A 19 10.68 3.04 -2.77
CA ARG A 19 10.06 1.86 -3.39
C ARG A 19 8.75 1.54 -2.69
N ILE A 20 7.64 1.74 -3.38
CA ILE A 20 6.29 1.76 -2.82
C ILE A 20 5.47 0.63 -3.43
N ALA A 21 4.91 -0.23 -2.59
CA ALA A 21 3.90 -1.20 -3.02
C ALA A 21 2.49 -0.67 -2.72
N GLN A 22 1.62 -0.59 -3.72
CA GLN A 22 0.19 -0.33 -3.57
C GLN A 22 -0.57 -1.66 -3.63
N VAL A 23 -1.32 -2.03 -2.60
CA VAL A 23 -2.13 -3.25 -2.54
C VAL A 23 -3.60 -2.89 -2.70
N SER A 24 -4.22 -3.35 -3.79
CA SER A 24 -5.60 -3.02 -4.14
C SER A 24 -6.64 -3.91 -3.42
N PRO A 25 -7.94 -3.53 -3.44
CA PRO A 25 -9.03 -4.29 -2.85
C PRO A 25 -9.57 -5.44 -3.72
N PHE A 26 -9.11 -5.58 -4.97
CA PHE A 26 -9.51 -6.64 -5.94
C PHE A 26 -10.99 -6.75 -6.33
N TRP A 27 -11.89 -6.00 -5.68
CA TRP A 27 -13.29 -5.92 -6.10
C TRP A 27 -13.39 -5.30 -7.51
N GLU A 28 -12.58 -4.27 -7.76
CA GLU A 28 -12.51 -3.53 -9.01
C GLU A 28 -11.07 -3.53 -9.54
N GLU A 29 -10.95 -3.37 -10.85
CA GLU A 29 -9.70 -3.16 -11.55
C GLU A 29 -9.15 -1.78 -11.17
N VAL A 30 -7.82 -1.65 -11.22
CA VAL A 30 -7.14 -0.39 -10.94
C VAL A 30 -6.83 0.29 -12.27
N THR A 31 -7.62 1.29 -12.63
CA THR A 31 -7.41 2.14 -13.80
C THR A 31 -7.99 3.54 -13.56
N VAL A 32 -7.60 4.54 -14.35
CA VAL A 32 -8.14 5.90 -14.17
C VAL A 32 -9.61 6.03 -14.56
N GLU A 33 -10.10 5.06 -15.33
CA GLU A 33 -11.47 4.84 -15.77
C GLU A 33 -12.28 3.92 -14.84
N SER A 34 -11.71 3.44 -13.71
CA SER A 34 -12.41 2.51 -12.82
C SER A 34 -13.74 3.12 -12.36
N GLU A 35 -14.81 2.32 -12.41
CA GLU A 35 -16.14 2.80 -12.02
C GLU A 35 -16.25 3.11 -10.52
N GLY A 36 -15.44 2.47 -9.66
CA GLY A 36 -15.44 2.76 -8.24
C GLY A 36 -14.22 3.53 -7.75
N ALA A 37 -14.47 4.29 -6.69
CA ALA A 37 -13.57 5.30 -6.18
C ALA A 37 -12.24 4.73 -5.68
N GLU A 38 -12.24 3.50 -5.14
CA GLU A 38 -11.02 2.85 -4.64
C GLU A 38 -10.05 2.55 -5.79
N GLY A 39 -10.53 1.89 -6.85
CA GLY A 39 -9.72 1.58 -8.04
C GLY A 39 -9.17 2.84 -8.71
N GLN A 40 -10.00 3.87 -8.87
CA GLN A 40 -9.61 5.15 -9.44
C GLN A 40 -8.57 5.87 -8.56
N THR A 41 -8.77 5.88 -7.24
CA THR A 41 -7.84 6.50 -6.29
C THR A 41 -6.47 5.85 -6.36
N VAL A 42 -6.40 4.51 -6.37
CA VAL A 42 -5.11 3.79 -6.44
C VAL A 42 -4.41 4.10 -7.77
N ALA A 43 -5.14 4.13 -8.89
CA ALA A 43 -4.58 4.47 -10.19
C ALA A 43 -4.01 5.90 -10.23
N GLN A 44 -4.75 6.88 -9.71
CA GLN A 44 -4.31 8.28 -9.68
C GLN A 44 -3.15 8.50 -8.71
N LEU A 45 -3.17 7.84 -7.54
CA LEU A 45 -2.08 7.90 -6.59
C LEU A 45 -0.80 7.31 -7.18
N ALA A 46 -0.88 6.14 -7.84
CA ALA A 46 0.27 5.53 -8.50
C ALA A 46 0.88 6.45 -9.58
N ARG A 47 0.04 7.05 -10.44
CA ARG A 47 0.47 8.06 -11.42
C ARG A 47 1.20 9.22 -10.77
N SER A 48 0.63 9.76 -9.69
CA SER A 48 1.17 10.95 -9.02
C SER A 48 2.48 10.66 -8.31
N LEU A 49 2.61 9.49 -7.66
CA LEU A 49 3.84 9.06 -6.99
C LEU A 49 4.98 8.80 -7.99
N VAL A 50 4.69 8.16 -9.13
CA VAL A 50 5.67 7.98 -10.21
C VAL A 50 6.10 9.33 -10.79
N ARG A 51 5.15 10.27 -10.95
CA ARG A 51 5.44 11.63 -11.46
C ARG A 51 6.43 12.40 -10.57
N VAL A 52 6.38 12.20 -9.25
CA VAL A 52 7.35 12.81 -8.30
C VAL A 52 8.61 11.95 -8.08
N GLY A 53 8.78 10.87 -8.84
CA GLY A 53 10.03 10.11 -8.95
C GLY A 53 10.11 8.82 -8.14
N HIS A 54 9.02 8.39 -7.47
CA HIS A 54 9.01 7.13 -6.72
C HIS A 54 8.95 5.88 -7.62
N ASP A 55 9.52 4.77 -7.15
CA ASP A 55 9.39 3.45 -7.78
C ASP A 55 8.12 2.78 -7.24
N VAL A 56 7.08 2.70 -8.06
CA VAL A 56 5.75 2.21 -7.64
C VAL A 56 5.46 0.85 -8.27
N THR A 57 5.09 -0.11 -7.42
CA THR A 57 4.52 -1.40 -7.83
C THR A 57 3.08 -1.51 -7.33
N VAL A 58 2.13 -1.83 -8.20
CA VAL A 58 0.72 -2.02 -7.86
C VAL A 58 0.39 -3.52 -7.92
N PHE A 59 -0.09 -4.06 -6.81
CA PHE A 59 -0.62 -5.42 -6.71
C PHE A 59 -2.14 -5.34 -6.88
N ALA A 60 -2.62 -5.82 -8.03
CA ALA A 60 -4.01 -5.75 -8.43
C ALA A 60 -4.37 -6.92 -9.35
N SER A 61 -5.56 -6.91 -9.95
CA SER A 61 -5.94 -7.86 -11.00
C SER A 61 -5.21 -7.55 -12.31
N ALA A 62 -4.96 -8.57 -13.13
CA ALA A 62 -4.13 -8.49 -14.33
C ALA A 62 -4.78 -7.69 -15.48
N ASP A 63 -6.07 -7.42 -15.40
CA ASP A 63 -6.84 -6.52 -16.27
C ASP A 63 -6.75 -5.04 -15.85
N SER A 64 -6.00 -4.72 -14.79
CA SER A 64 -5.74 -3.34 -14.37
C SER A 64 -4.77 -2.62 -15.34
N CYS A 65 -4.92 -1.31 -15.48
CA CYS A 65 -4.04 -0.45 -16.26
C CYS A 65 -3.44 0.64 -15.35
N VAL A 66 -2.16 0.49 -15.00
CA VAL A 66 -1.51 1.31 -13.98
C VAL A 66 -0.24 1.97 -14.50
N THR A 67 0.13 3.09 -13.89
CA THR A 67 1.47 3.69 -14.04
C THR A 67 2.41 3.09 -12.99
N GLY A 68 3.59 2.64 -13.43
CA GLY A 68 4.51 1.86 -12.61
C GLY A 68 4.49 0.38 -12.99
N THR A 69 4.91 -0.50 -12.06
CA THR A 69 4.93 -1.95 -12.29
C THR A 69 3.62 -2.58 -11.81
N LEU A 70 2.97 -3.38 -12.66
CA LEU A 70 1.80 -4.18 -12.27
C LEU A 70 2.22 -5.59 -11.84
N VAL A 71 1.73 -6.05 -10.69
CA VAL A 71 1.75 -7.46 -10.29
C VAL A 71 0.32 -7.98 -10.27
N GLY A 72 -0.04 -8.75 -11.30
CA GLY A 72 -1.36 -9.38 -11.43
C GLY A 72 -1.53 -10.57 -10.48
N VAL A 73 -2.27 -10.40 -9.38
CA VAL A 73 -2.52 -11.46 -8.37
C VAL A 73 -3.75 -12.32 -8.73
N ALA A 74 -4.68 -11.75 -9.49
CA ALA A 74 -5.84 -12.43 -10.06
C ALA A 74 -5.95 -12.08 -11.55
N PRO A 75 -6.56 -12.92 -12.39
CA PRO A 75 -6.65 -12.64 -13.83
C PRO A 75 -7.60 -11.47 -14.15
N ARG A 76 -8.62 -11.23 -13.32
CA ARG A 76 -9.64 -10.21 -13.54
C ARG A 76 -10.16 -9.66 -12.22
N ALA A 77 -10.58 -8.41 -12.20
CA ALA A 77 -11.29 -7.83 -11.07
C ALA A 77 -12.61 -8.57 -10.80
N LEU A 78 -12.97 -8.71 -9.51
CA LEU A 78 -14.09 -9.57 -9.15
C LEU A 78 -15.43 -9.07 -9.68
N ARG A 79 -15.65 -7.76 -9.78
CA ARG A 79 -16.89 -7.16 -10.31
C ARG A 79 -17.28 -7.68 -11.69
N HIS A 80 -16.32 -8.10 -12.50
CA HIS A 80 -16.55 -8.50 -13.88
C HIS A 80 -16.95 -9.98 -14.03
N TYR A 81 -17.03 -10.73 -12.93
CA TYR A 81 -17.56 -12.09 -12.93
C TYR A 81 -19.09 -12.05 -12.78
N ALA A 82 -19.80 -13.00 -13.40
CA ALA A 82 -21.26 -13.07 -13.32
C ALA A 82 -21.80 -13.30 -11.89
N ALA A 83 -21.00 -13.91 -11.01
CA ALA A 83 -21.35 -14.17 -9.62
C ALA A 83 -20.16 -13.84 -8.70
N PRO A 84 -19.87 -12.54 -8.48
CA PRO A 84 -18.69 -12.11 -7.73
C PRO A 84 -18.78 -12.54 -6.26
N LYS A 85 -17.62 -12.79 -5.64
CA LYS A 85 -17.51 -13.27 -4.25
C LYS A 85 -16.71 -12.28 -3.41
N ARG A 86 -17.37 -11.55 -2.51
CA ARG A 86 -16.72 -10.53 -1.67
C ARG A 86 -15.57 -11.09 -0.82
N HIS A 87 -15.76 -12.25 -0.21
CA HIS A 87 -14.72 -12.93 0.57
C HIS A 87 -13.48 -13.31 -0.26
N LEU A 88 -13.63 -13.48 -1.58
CA LEU A 88 -12.49 -13.73 -2.46
C LEU A 88 -11.66 -12.46 -2.66
N ALA A 89 -12.27 -11.27 -2.70
CA ALA A 89 -11.53 -10.00 -2.78
C ALA A 89 -10.64 -9.82 -1.54
N GLU A 90 -11.22 -10.05 -0.37
CA GLU A 90 -10.52 -10.07 0.92
C GLU A 90 -9.35 -11.08 0.93
N GLY A 91 -9.57 -12.30 0.43
CA GLY A 91 -8.52 -13.30 0.30
C GLY A 91 -7.41 -12.91 -0.69
N LEU A 92 -7.76 -12.27 -1.81
CA LEU A 92 -6.81 -11.79 -2.81
C LEU A 92 -5.98 -10.61 -2.28
N THR A 93 -6.56 -9.71 -1.49
CA THR A 93 -5.82 -8.67 -0.77
C THR A 93 -4.77 -9.28 0.16
N LEU A 94 -5.14 -10.29 0.95
CA LEU A 94 -4.19 -10.98 1.83
C LEU A 94 -3.06 -11.63 1.05
N LEU A 95 -3.38 -12.30 -0.07
CA LEU A 95 -2.40 -12.91 -0.95
C LEU A 95 -1.47 -11.86 -1.60
N ALA A 96 -2.02 -10.71 -2.00
CA ALA A 96 -1.25 -9.61 -2.55
C ALA A 96 -0.28 -9.00 -1.53
N LEU A 97 -0.76 -8.78 -0.31
CA LEU A 97 0.08 -8.30 0.79
C LEU A 97 1.20 -9.32 1.11
N GLU A 98 0.89 -10.61 1.18
CA GLU A 98 1.89 -11.66 1.37
C GLU A 98 2.95 -11.65 0.25
N LYS A 99 2.54 -11.51 -1.01
CA LYS A 99 3.47 -11.40 -2.15
C LYS A 99 4.36 -10.15 -2.05
N ALA A 100 3.81 -9.02 -1.60
CA ALA A 100 4.57 -7.79 -1.40
C ALA A 100 5.59 -7.94 -0.27
N LEU A 101 5.20 -8.57 0.84
CA LEU A 101 6.07 -8.86 1.98
C LEU A 101 7.19 -9.85 1.66
N SER A 102 6.90 -10.83 0.81
CA SER A 102 7.84 -11.85 0.34
C SER A 102 8.68 -11.43 -0.88
N SER A 103 8.61 -10.16 -1.29
CA SER A 103 9.41 -9.64 -2.42
C SER A 103 10.92 -9.80 -2.14
N PRO A 104 11.71 -10.29 -3.13
CA PRO A 104 13.15 -10.49 -2.94
C PRO A 104 13.91 -9.19 -2.66
N VAL A 105 13.39 -8.07 -3.16
CA VAL A 105 13.89 -6.74 -2.81
C VAL A 105 12.80 -6.03 -2.03
N PRO A 106 13.00 -5.77 -0.72
CA PRO A 106 11.96 -5.21 0.13
C PRO A 106 11.53 -3.83 -0.36
N PHE A 107 10.25 -3.52 -0.15
CA PHE A 107 9.72 -2.18 -0.32
C PHE A 107 10.08 -1.31 0.89
N ASP A 108 10.19 0.00 0.68
CA ASP A 108 10.33 0.94 1.79
C ASP A 108 9.00 1.10 2.52
N VAL A 109 7.88 1.04 1.78
CA VAL A 109 6.54 1.07 2.36
C VAL A 109 5.57 0.25 1.51
N ILE A 110 4.63 -0.40 2.18
CA ILE A 110 3.45 -1.01 1.58
C ILE A 110 2.23 -0.18 1.97
N HIS A 111 1.40 0.20 1.01
CA HIS A 111 0.17 0.93 1.21
C HIS A 111 -1.03 0.08 0.81
N VAL A 112 -1.93 -0.17 1.76
CA VAL A 112 -3.10 -1.04 1.59
C VAL A 112 -4.38 -0.22 1.44
N HIS A 113 -5.19 -0.59 0.45
CA HIS A 113 -6.45 0.08 0.10
C HIS A 113 -7.69 -0.80 0.31
N ALA A 114 -7.62 -1.79 1.20
CA ALA A 114 -8.54 -2.93 1.22
C ALA A 114 -9.14 -3.21 2.61
N GLY A 115 -9.49 -2.15 3.33
CA GLY A 115 -10.15 -2.25 4.63
C GLY A 115 -9.35 -3.00 5.70
N PHE A 116 -10.03 -3.40 6.78
CA PHE A 116 -9.39 -3.97 7.97
C PHE A 116 -8.90 -5.41 7.82
N THR A 117 -9.26 -6.11 6.74
CA THR A 117 -8.87 -7.52 6.51
C THR A 117 -7.35 -7.71 6.55
N ALA A 118 -6.59 -6.71 6.09
CA ALA A 118 -5.13 -6.76 6.09
C ALA A 118 -4.48 -6.52 7.46
N PHE A 119 -5.20 -5.99 8.45
CA PHE A 119 -4.62 -5.51 9.71
C PHE A 119 -3.81 -6.56 10.49
N PRO A 120 -4.25 -7.83 10.59
CA PRO A 120 -3.44 -8.85 11.25
C PRO A 120 -2.07 -9.04 10.61
N LEU A 121 -1.97 -8.99 9.26
CA LEU A 121 -0.67 -9.09 8.57
C LEU A 121 0.13 -7.80 8.71
N MET A 122 -0.51 -6.63 8.62
CA MET A 122 0.15 -5.34 8.83
C MET A 122 0.84 -5.28 10.20
N ARG A 123 0.13 -5.68 11.28
CA ARG A 123 0.67 -5.72 12.65
C ARG A 123 1.93 -6.58 12.80
N ARG A 124 2.04 -7.63 12.01
CA ARG A 124 3.16 -8.59 12.06
C ARG A 124 4.27 -8.30 11.05
N SER A 125 4.09 -7.27 10.22
CA SER A 125 5.01 -6.95 9.15
C SER A 125 6.32 -6.39 9.68
N THR A 126 7.43 -6.80 9.08
CA THR A 126 8.76 -6.19 9.27
C THR A 126 9.05 -5.07 8.26
N VAL A 127 8.21 -4.97 7.23
CA VAL A 127 8.16 -3.87 6.26
C VAL A 127 7.15 -2.83 6.77
N PRO A 128 7.43 -1.52 6.67
CA PRO A 128 6.47 -0.50 7.08
C PRO A 128 5.19 -0.60 6.24
N VAL A 129 4.02 -0.69 6.88
CA VAL A 129 2.72 -0.78 6.18
C VAL A 129 1.75 0.28 6.69
N VAL A 130 1.10 1.00 5.78
CA VAL A 130 0.05 1.98 6.04
C VAL A 130 -1.24 1.57 5.32
N ALA A 131 -2.40 1.95 5.84
CA ALA A 131 -3.68 1.71 5.17
C ALA A 131 -4.51 2.98 5.04
N THR A 132 -5.15 3.16 3.89
CA THR A 132 -6.19 4.18 3.71
C THR A 132 -7.54 3.61 4.10
N VAL A 133 -8.30 4.36 4.90
CA VAL A 133 -9.65 3.98 5.36
C VAL A 133 -10.69 4.65 4.46
N TYR A 134 -11.38 3.83 3.64
CA TYR A 134 -12.43 4.29 2.72
C TYR A 134 -13.83 4.26 3.34
N GLY A 135 -14.13 3.21 4.12
CA GLY A 135 -15.46 3.00 4.70
C GLY A 135 -15.79 3.90 5.90
N ALA A 136 -17.07 4.01 6.20
CA ALA A 136 -17.57 4.62 7.42
C ALA A 136 -17.16 3.78 8.66
N LEU A 137 -17.04 4.46 9.81
CA LEU A 137 -16.70 3.87 11.11
C LEU A 137 -17.85 4.02 12.12
N ASP A 138 -19.08 4.08 11.61
CA ASP A 138 -20.30 4.43 12.35
C ASP A 138 -20.96 3.24 13.06
N MET A 139 -20.61 2.01 12.68
CA MET A 139 -21.03 0.80 13.40
C MET A 139 -20.12 0.50 14.60
N PRO A 140 -20.66 0.22 15.80
CA PRO A 140 -19.87 -0.11 16.99
C PRO A 140 -18.89 -1.27 16.79
N GLU A 141 -19.29 -2.30 16.05
CA GLU A 141 -18.46 -3.48 15.74
C GLU A 141 -17.29 -3.11 14.82
N VAL A 142 -17.52 -2.22 13.85
CA VAL A 142 -16.46 -1.72 12.97
C VAL A 142 -15.48 -0.89 13.78
N ALA A 143 -15.97 0.06 14.59
CA ALA A 143 -15.10 0.88 15.43
C ALA A 143 -14.29 0.04 16.44
N ALA A 144 -14.92 -0.97 17.07
CA ALA A 144 -14.23 -1.88 17.98
C ALA A 144 -13.11 -2.68 17.27
N LEU A 145 -13.37 -3.15 16.04
CA LEU A 145 -12.38 -3.82 15.24
C LEU A 145 -11.20 -2.91 14.91
N TYR A 146 -11.44 -1.67 14.46
CA TYR A 146 -10.35 -0.73 14.21
C TYR A 146 -9.55 -0.40 15.48
N ARG A 147 -10.22 -0.27 16.63
CA ARG A 147 -9.56 0.01 17.91
C ARG A 147 -8.68 -1.13 18.42
N GLU A 148 -9.02 -2.37 18.09
CA GLU A 148 -8.14 -3.51 18.35
C GLU A 148 -6.78 -3.27 17.70
N PHE A 149 -6.73 -2.62 16.52
CA PHE A 149 -5.53 -2.31 15.74
C PHE A 149 -5.13 -0.83 15.75
N LYS A 150 -5.46 -0.10 16.82
CA LYS A 150 -5.27 1.36 16.90
C LYS A 150 -3.82 1.83 16.73
N GLU A 151 -2.84 0.95 16.91
CA GLU A 151 -1.41 1.26 16.72
C GLU A 151 -1.00 1.33 15.24
N LEU A 152 -1.76 0.71 14.33
CA LEU A 152 -1.43 0.70 12.91
C LEU A 152 -1.55 2.10 12.30
N PRO A 153 -0.62 2.53 11.43
CA PRO A 153 -0.72 3.83 10.80
C PRO A 153 -1.84 3.83 9.75
N LEU A 154 -2.78 4.76 9.91
CA LEU A 154 -3.96 4.88 9.05
C LEU A 154 -4.03 6.26 8.40
N VAL A 155 -4.55 6.34 7.17
CA VAL A 155 -4.92 7.58 6.51
C VAL A 155 -6.43 7.68 6.45
N ALA A 156 -6.99 8.78 6.94
CA ALA A 156 -8.41 9.07 6.85
C ALA A 156 -8.72 9.71 5.50
N THR A 157 -9.91 9.43 4.97
CA THR A 157 -10.45 10.06 3.76
C THR A 157 -11.58 11.04 4.07
N SER A 158 -12.08 11.06 5.31
CA SER A 158 -13.09 12.01 5.78
C SER A 158 -12.83 12.49 7.21
N SER A 159 -13.23 13.73 7.51
CA SER A 159 -13.20 14.27 8.87
C SER A 159 -14.13 13.52 9.82
N GLU A 160 -15.17 12.87 9.29
CA GLU A 160 -16.11 12.06 10.07
C GLU A 160 -15.43 10.83 10.69
N GLN A 161 -14.48 10.19 9.98
CA GLN A 161 -13.67 9.10 10.53
C GLN A 161 -12.84 9.56 11.74
N LEU A 162 -12.27 10.77 11.69
CA LEU A 162 -11.55 11.37 12.81
C LEU A 162 -12.48 11.66 13.99
N ARG A 163 -13.70 12.12 13.72
CA ARG A 163 -14.71 12.41 14.76
C ARG A 163 -15.19 11.15 15.47
N LEU A 164 -15.45 10.08 14.72
CA LEU A 164 -15.97 8.81 15.24
C LEU A 164 -14.90 8.00 15.99
N CYS A 165 -13.66 8.04 15.50
CA CYS A 165 -12.55 7.27 16.06
C CYS A 165 -11.28 8.14 16.23
N PRO A 166 -11.31 9.15 17.12
CA PRO A 166 -10.18 10.08 17.31
C PRO A 166 -8.95 9.41 17.94
N ASP A 167 -9.12 8.21 18.50
CA ASP A 167 -8.09 7.45 19.22
C ASP A 167 -7.24 6.54 18.33
N LEU A 168 -7.53 6.45 17.03
CA LEU A 168 -6.72 5.68 16.07
C LEU A 168 -5.47 6.46 15.64
N ASN A 169 -4.43 5.75 15.23
CA ASN A 169 -3.16 6.32 14.77
C ASN A 169 -3.25 6.91 13.35
N TRP A 170 -4.01 8.01 13.22
CA TRP A 170 -4.15 8.78 12.00
C TRP A 170 -2.85 9.50 11.63
N GLN A 171 -2.31 9.20 10.44
CA GLN A 171 -1.13 9.87 9.90
C GLN A 171 -1.49 11.16 9.17
N ALA A 172 -2.66 11.18 8.52
CA ALA A 172 -3.18 12.31 7.77
C ALA A 172 -4.69 12.14 7.50
N LEU A 173 -5.34 13.25 7.16
CA LEU A 173 -6.61 13.28 6.45
C LEU A 173 -6.32 13.70 5.00
N ILE A 174 -6.52 12.78 4.07
CA ILE A 174 -6.34 13.01 2.63
C ILE A 174 -7.67 12.65 1.96
N PRO A 175 -8.51 13.65 1.63
CA PRO A 175 -9.77 13.41 0.94
C PRO A 175 -9.56 12.70 -0.40
N LEU A 176 -10.55 11.91 -0.81
CA LEU A 176 -10.56 11.36 -2.15
C LEU A 176 -10.82 12.48 -3.15
N ASP A 177 -10.12 12.44 -4.28
CA ASP A 177 -10.38 13.36 -5.38
C ASP A 177 -11.82 13.16 -5.86
N SER A 178 -12.69 14.13 -5.59
CA SER A 178 -14.06 14.11 -6.07
C SER A 178 -14.06 14.52 -7.54
N SER A 179 -13.95 13.56 -8.45
CA SER A 179 -14.22 13.73 -9.88
C SER A 179 -15.70 14.09 -10.08
N GLN A 180 -16.13 15.29 -9.72
CA GLN A 180 -17.53 15.77 -9.81
C GLN A 180 -17.76 16.72 -11.00
N ASP A 181 -16.77 16.93 -11.87
CA ASP A 181 -17.00 17.63 -13.12
C ASP A 181 -17.10 16.60 -14.25
N GLY A 182 -18.30 16.46 -14.82
CA GLY A 182 -18.62 15.56 -15.93
C GLY A 182 -17.94 15.89 -17.26
N GLY A 183 -16.69 16.35 -17.23
CA GLY A 183 -15.82 16.51 -18.39
C GLY A 183 -15.06 15.23 -18.66
N THR A 184 -14.99 14.82 -19.92
CA THR A 184 -14.29 13.64 -20.46
C THR A 184 -12.76 13.65 -20.29
N THR A 185 -12.22 14.52 -19.45
CA THR A 185 -10.78 14.66 -19.19
C THR A 185 -10.45 14.05 -17.83
N HIS A 186 -9.72 12.93 -17.83
CA HIS A 186 -9.17 12.38 -16.60
C HIS A 186 -8.32 13.45 -15.89
N PRO A 187 -8.51 13.67 -14.59
CA PRO A 187 -7.73 14.67 -13.88
C PRO A 187 -6.24 14.35 -13.98
N GLU A 188 -5.44 15.40 -14.20
CA GLU A 188 -3.99 15.31 -14.19
C GLU A 188 -3.48 14.75 -12.85
N PRO A 189 -2.39 13.97 -12.83
CA PRO A 189 -1.81 13.47 -11.59
C PRO A 189 -1.56 14.60 -10.58
N SER A 190 -2.16 14.49 -9.39
CA SER A 190 -2.08 15.49 -8.33
C SER A 190 -0.73 15.43 -7.60
N ILE A 191 0.12 16.44 -7.86
CA ILE A 191 1.40 16.60 -7.15
C ILE A 191 1.16 16.79 -5.65
N GLU A 192 0.09 17.49 -5.26
CA GLU A 192 -0.27 17.72 -3.86
C GLU A 192 -0.60 16.40 -3.15
N THR A 193 -1.42 15.55 -3.78
CA THR A 193 -1.76 14.22 -3.24
C THR A 193 -0.51 13.35 -3.12
N ALA A 194 0.37 13.35 -4.14
CA ALA A 194 1.65 12.64 -4.05
C ALA A 194 2.51 13.15 -2.89
N VAL A 195 2.67 14.46 -2.75
CA VAL A 195 3.43 15.08 -1.64
C VAL A 195 2.88 14.68 -0.28
N ALA A 196 1.55 14.71 -0.11
CA ALA A 196 0.90 14.36 1.14
C ALA A 196 1.16 12.89 1.51
N TYR A 197 1.00 11.97 0.56
CA TYR A 197 1.29 10.56 0.79
C TYR A 197 2.79 10.29 0.99
N THR A 198 3.69 10.96 0.26
CA THR A 198 5.14 10.86 0.48
C THR A 198 5.49 11.23 1.93
N ALA A 199 4.92 12.31 2.47
CA ALA A 199 5.16 12.70 3.87
C ALA A 199 4.65 11.63 4.87
N VAL A 200 3.50 11.00 4.59
CA VAL A 200 3.00 9.85 5.37
C VAL A 200 3.98 8.69 5.32
N TYR A 201 4.47 8.35 4.12
CA TYR A 201 5.40 7.25 3.93
C TYR A 201 6.73 7.47 4.64
N GLU A 202 7.31 8.67 4.53
CA GLU A 202 8.54 9.06 5.24
C GLU A 202 8.39 8.90 6.75
N LYS A 203 7.25 9.36 7.32
CA LYS A 203 6.95 9.21 8.75
C LYS A 203 6.85 7.74 9.17
N VAL A 204 6.10 6.93 8.41
CA VAL A 204 5.91 5.50 8.70
C VAL A 204 7.23 4.72 8.56
N PHE A 205 8.03 5.04 7.55
CA PHE A 205 9.36 4.46 7.33
C PHE A 205 10.32 4.79 8.47
N ALA A 206 10.41 6.07 8.86
CA ALA A 206 11.33 6.51 9.92
C ALA A 206 11.02 5.84 11.27
N VAL A 207 9.72 5.72 11.62
CA VAL A 207 9.30 5.02 12.85
C VAL A 207 9.76 3.56 12.80
N ALA A 208 9.52 2.84 11.71
CA ALA A 208 9.94 1.45 11.58
C ALA A 208 11.46 1.26 11.61
N ALA A 209 12.21 2.18 10.99
CA ALA A 209 13.68 2.18 11.01
C ALA A 209 14.23 2.33 12.44
N SER A 210 13.58 3.14 13.30
CA SER A 210 13.99 3.34 14.70
C SER A 210 13.86 2.08 15.57
N PHE A 211 12.99 1.13 15.20
CA PHE A 211 12.79 -0.12 15.94
C PHE A 211 13.65 -1.29 15.43
N ARG A 212 14.32 -1.14 14.28
CA ARG A 212 15.28 -2.14 13.80
C ARG A 212 16.55 -2.07 14.66
N ARG A 213 16.62 -2.90 15.71
CA ARG A 213 17.89 -3.18 16.41
C ARG A 213 18.92 -3.69 15.39
N PRO A 214 20.22 -3.30 15.48
CA PRO A 214 21.24 -3.92 14.67
C PRO A 214 21.23 -5.43 14.93
N SER A 215 21.16 -6.21 13.86
CA SER A 215 21.20 -7.66 13.92
C SER A 215 22.51 -8.10 14.57
N VAL A 216 22.44 -8.66 15.76
CA VAL A 216 23.55 -9.46 16.30
C VAL A 216 23.79 -10.59 15.29
N PRO A 217 25.02 -10.77 14.77
CA PRO A 217 25.30 -11.85 13.83
C PRO A 217 24.92 -13.16 14.52
N ARG A 218 23.99 -13.92 13.91
CA ARG A 218 23.72 -15.29 14.36
C ARG A 218 24.98 -16.09 14.07
N HIS A 219 25.79 -16.30 15.09
CA HIS A 219 26.88 -17.26 15.05
C HIS A 219 26.23 -18.64 14.90
N VAL A 220 26.21 -19.17 13.68
CA VAL A 220 25.81 -20.55 13.42
C VAL A 220 26.96 -21.42 13.94
N PRO A 221 26.77 -22.21 15.01
CA PRO A 221 27.81 -23.12 15.44
C PRO A 221 28.00 -24.16 14.34
N SER A 222 29.19 -24.17 13.75
CA SER A 222 29.69 -25.28 12.94
C SER A 222 29.58 -26.56 13.77
N ARG A 223 28.64 -27.44 13.44
CA ARG A 223 28.62 -28.81 13.95
C ARG A 223 29.42 -29.67 12.97
N PHE A 224 30.68 -29.87 13.35
CA PHE A 224 31.54 -31.03 13.15
C PHE A 224 31.21 -32.00 12.01
N ALA A 225 32.13 -32.03 11.04
CA ALA A 225 32.43 -33.21 10.26
C ALA A 225 32.97 -34.34 11.16
N GLU A 226 32.48 -35.54 10.86
CA GLU A 226 33.14 -36.86 10.91
C GLU A 226 33.93 -37.30 12.16
N THR A 227 33.56 -38.46 12.70
CA THR A 227 34.54 -39.51 13.02
C THR A 227 33.92 -40.90 12.89
N HIS A 228 34.74 -41.80 12.35
CA HIS A 228 34.48 -43.15 11.83
C HIS A 228 33.86 -44.17 12.80
N ALA A 229 33.06 -45.09 12.23
CA ALA A 229 33.31 -46.54 12.22
C ALA A 229 32.47 -47.21 11.11
#